data_AF-A0A815JZA9-F1
#
_entry.id   AF-A0A815JZA9-F1
#
_cell.length_a   1.000
_cell.length_b   1.000
_cell.length_c   1.000
_cell.angle_alpha   90.00
_cell.angle_beta   90.00
_cell.angle_gamma   90.00
#
_symmetry.space_group_name_H-M   'P 1'
#
loop_
_entity.id
_entity.type
_entity.pdbx_description
1 polymer ?
#
loop_
_entity_poly.entity_id
_entity_poly.type
_entity_poly.pdbx_seq_one_letter_code
_entity_poly.pdbx_strand_id
1 'polypeptide(L)'
;MTNTNNIAATASTISQLLNGLDHDGSTSSASAGPADDVSSIMRSPWDPFHCADWDMQQPSATCLARIKRDIWSVFKDPPPGMFIAPDPDNITKIHALIVGPFDTPYEGGFFYFLIRCPPDYPIRAPRCRLMTTGNNTVRFNPNLYRNGKVCLSILGTWSGPSWSPAQCISSLLISIQSLMSEKPYHNEPGFEHERTSGDSKTYNEIIKHETLRVAVCEMLENENSCPKQLREVMIKQFFDFYDYYIEVCTENSNKDGQPMTDPFGDRRGLFEYESLLQRLKKLKAKFESSQNLNNNASSSRSSSTSGSKHQPMDARTREIIHDAVALDSTATANDATNLDDIFDDIDDNDESNSSMDDDDDEQQLNDLEPIPSVPNAEQSNEKNST
;
A
#
# COMPACT_ATOMS: atom_id res chain seq x y z
N MET A 1 11.18 60.79 9.92
CA MET A 1 11.82 60.95 11.25
C MET A 1 10.81 60.52 12.31
N THR A 2 11.05 59.33 12.85
CA THR A 2 10.75 58.78 14.20
C THR A 2 9.81 59.52 15.17
N ASN A 3 8.80 58.82 15.69
CA ASN A 3 8.72 58.32 17.09
C ASN A 3 7.35 57.61 17.29
N THR A 4 7.21 56.28 17.43
CA THR A 4 7.43 55.42 18.63
C THR A 4 7.05 56.05 19.97
N ASN A 5 5.88 55.67 20.51
CA ASN A 5 5.63 55.27 21.90
C ASN A 5 4.13 55.02 22.15
N ASN A 6 3.74 53.75 22.36
CA ASN A 6 2.91 53.30 23.50
C ASN A 6 2.58 51.81 23.34
N ILE A 7 3.48 50.98 23.86
CA ILE A 7 3.24 49.59 24.25
C ILE A 7 3.14 49.61 25.77
N ALA A 8 1.94 49.36 26.31
CA ALA A 8 1.64 48.80 27.64
C ALA A 8 0.25 49.27 28.09
N ALA A 9 -0.77 48.41 27.91
CA ALA A 9 -1.93 48.26 28.81
C ALA A 9 -3.13 47.63 28.08
N THR A 10 -3.11 46.31 27.85
CA THR A 10 -4.34 45.49 27.72
C THR A 10 -4.00 44.03 28.02
N ALA A 11 -3.73 43.74 29.29
CA ALA A 11 -3.65 42.38 29.82
C ALA A 11 -4.27 42.40 31.23
N SER A 12 -5.59 42.49 31.28
CA SER A 12 -6.42 42.13 32.44
C SER A 12 -7.86 42.53 32.10
N THR A 13 -8.72 41.55 31.84
CA THR A 13 -10.19 41.53 32.03
C THR A 13 -10.75 40.53 31.03
N ILE A 14 -11.02 39.32 31.52
CA ILE A 14 -12.12 38.38 31.19
C ILE A 14 -11.66 37.04 31.80
N SER A 15 -11.81 36.92 33.12
CA SER A 15 -11.64 35.66 33.87
C SER A 15 -12.65 35.56 35.02
N GLN A 16 -13.85 36.12 34.86
CA GLN A 16 -14.88 36.09 35.90
C GLN A 16 -16.29 35.99 35.31
N LEU A 17 -16.59 34.88 34.64
CA LEU A 17 -17.96 34.45 34.35
C LEU A 17 -18.06 32.92 34.33
N LEU A 18 -17.57 32.29 35.41
CA LEU A 18 -17.81 30.89 35.72
C LEU A 18 -18.03 30.77 37.23
N ASN A 19 -19.29 30.71 37.64
CA ASN A 19 -19.78 30.05 38.86
C ASN A 19 -21.31 30.08 38.87
N GLY A 20 -21.92 28.90 38.82
CA GLY A 20 -23.32 28.72 39.18
C GLY A 20 -24.03 27.61 38.41
N LEU A 21 -24.12 26.44 39.05
CA LEU A 21 -25.33 25.61 39.26
C LEU A 21 -25.01 24.11 39.14
N ASP A 22 -24.78 23.47 40.29
CA ASP A 22 -24.91 22.02 40.47
C ASP A 22 -26.35 21.70 40.92
N HIS A 23 -27.06 20.81 40.22
CA HIS A 23 -27.65 19.58 40.79
C HIS A 23 -28.35 18.71 39.72
N ASP A 24 -28.25 17.39 39.94
CA ASP A 24 -29.09 16.25 39.52
C ASP A 24 -28.78 15.46 38.23
N GLY A 25 -28.43 14.18 38.43
CA GLY A 25 -29.33 13.10 38.04
C GLY A 25 -29.03 12.28 36.77
N SER A 26 -28.15 11.29 36.90
CA SER A 26 -28.28 9.92 36.34
C SER A 26 -28.25 9.64 34.81
N THR A 27 -27.53 8.55 34.49
CA THR A 27 -27.60 7.65 33.32
C THR A 27 -26.89 7.99 32.00
N SER A 28 -25.92 7.11 31.67
CA SER A 28 -25.50 6.61 30.35
C SER A 28 -25.23 7.58 29.19
N SER A 29 -23.98 7.67 28.73
CA SER A 29 -23.69 7.87 27.30
C SER A 29 -22.22 7.62 26.93
N ALA A 30 -22.10 7.17 25.69
CA ALA A 30 -20.92 6.82 24.90
C ALA A 30 -19.75 7.81 25.02
N SER A 31 -18.54 7.25 25.06
CA SER A 31 -17.28 7.97 24.94
C SER A 31 -17.15 8.57 23.53
N ALA A 32 -17.39 9.87 23.42
CA ALA A 32 -16.94 10.70 22.31
C ALA A 32 -15.40 10.72 22.25
N GLY A 33 -14.84 10.51 21.05
CA GLY A 33 -13.39 10.57 20.81
C GLY A 33 -12.81 11.97 21.09
N PRO A 34 -11.53 12.06 21.48
CA PRO A 34 -10.95 13.34 21.89
C PRO A 34 -10.76 14.24 20.67
N ALA A 35 -11.15 15.50 20.84
CA ALA A 35 -10.86 16.59 19.92
C ALA A 35 -9.34 16.73 19.74
N ASP A 36 -8.90 16.90 18.49
CA ASP A 36 -7.51 17.06 18.09
C ASP A 36 -6.87 18.28 18.78
N ASP A 37 -6.06 18.00 19.81
CA ASP A 37 -5.19 18.98 20.47
C ASP A 37 -3.99 19.29 19.57
N VAL A 38 -3.72 20.58 19.37
CA VAL A 38 -2.71 21.14 18.45
C VAL A 38 -1.27 20.76 18.88
N SER A 39 -1.10 20.21 20.08
CA SER A 39 0.16 19.61 20.58
C SER A 39 0.54 18.27 19.91
N SER A 40 -0.42 17.58 19.28
CA SER A 40 -0.25 16.27 18.63
C SER A 40 0.58 16.30 17.33
N ILE A 41 0.64 17.46 16.67
CA ILE A 41 1.32 17.64 15.37
C ILE A 41 2.85 17.49 15.50
N MET A 42 3.40 17.57 16.71
CA MET A 42 4.85 17.62 16.97
C MET A 42 5.57 16.27 17.10
N ARG A 43 4.94 15.11 16.90
CA ARG A 43 5.66 13.82 16.76
C ARG A 43 4.68 12.71 16.34
N SER A 44 4.47 12.53 15.05
CA SER A 44 3.88 11.29 14.52
C SER A 44 5.02 10.29 14.25
N PRO A 45 5.38 9.39 15.21
CA PRO A 45 6.56 8.52 15.09
C PRO A 45 6.43 7.46 13.98
N TRP A 46 5.30 7.44 13.28
CA TRP A 46 5.01 6.56 12.15
C TRP A 46 5.19 7.26 10.79
N ASP A 47 5.26 8.60 10.77
CA ASP A 47 5.23 9.39 9.53
C ASP A 47 6.65 9.56 8.94
N PRO A 48 6.90 9.13 7.69
CA PRO A 48 8.20 9.24 7.03
C PRO A 48 8.64 10.70 6.75
N PHE A 49 7.71 11.66 6.75
CA PHE A 49 8.04 13.09 6.65
C PHE A 49 8.56 13.69 7.95
N HIS A 50 8.38 13.02 9.08
CA HIS A 50 8.64 13.58 10.41
C HIS A 50 9.56 12.69 11.25
N CYS A 51 10.80 12.49 10.82
CA CYS A 51 11.77 11.61 11.48
C CYS A 51 12.74 12.35 12.41
N ALA A 52 12.24 13.31 13.20
CA ALA A 52 13.09 14.14 14.07
C ALA A 52 13.95 13.34 15.07
N ASP A 53 13.55 12.12 15.41
CA ASP A 53 14.30 11.17 16.23
C ASP A 53 15.54 10.58 15.55
N TRP A 54 15.64 10.63 14.22
CA TRP A 54 16.81 10.15 13.47
C TRP A 54 17.20 10.96 12.22
N ASP A 55 16.61 12.12 11.96
CA ASP A 55 16.93 12.96 10.80
C ASP A 55 18.38 13.46 10.80
N MET A 56 19.00 13.55 11.98
CA MET A 56 20.40 13.94 12.16
C MET A 56 21.39 12.77 12.12
N GLN A 57 20.90 11.53 11.96
CA GLN A 57 21.73 10.32 11.97
C GLN A 57 21.99 9.87 10.53
N GLN A 58 23.21 9.43 10.26
CA GLN A 58 23.59 8.88 8.96
C GLN A 58 23.44 7.35 8.95
N PRO A 59 22.86 6.76 7.89
CA PRO A 59 22.82 5.31 7.73
C PRO A 59 24.22 4.71 7.67
N SER A 60 24.41 3.54 8.27
CA SER A 60 25.68 2.80 8.12
C SER A 60 25.81 2.17 6.72
N ALA A 61 27.03 1.84 6.30
CA ALA A 61 27.26 1.15 5.02
C ALA A 61 26.47 -0.18 4.94
N THR A 62 26.40 -0.93 6.04
CA THR A 62 25.61 -2.17 6.13
C THR A 62 24.11 -1.93 5.96
N CYS A 63 23.59 -0.83 6.53
CA CYS A 63 22.19 -0.42 6.36
C CYS A 63 21.90 -0.10 4.88
N LEU A 64 22.74 0.73 4.26
CA LEU A 64 22.60 1.08 2.85
C LEU A 64 22.70 -0.15 1.93
N ALA A 65 23.65 -1.06 2.19
CA ALA A 65 23.78 -2.31 1.46
C ALA A 65 22.53 -3.20 1.59
N ARG A 66 21.90 -3.24 2.78
CA ARG A 66 20.64 -3.95 2.96
C ARG A 66 19.49 -3.30 2.21
N ILE A 67 19.37 -1.97 2.22
CA ILE A 67 18.32 -1.25 1.48
C ILE A 67 18.47 -1.50 -0.03
N LYS A 68 19.70 -1.40 -0.56
CA LYS A 68 20.00 -1.71 -1.96
C LYS A 68 19.59 -3.14 -2.32
N ARG A 69 19.92 -4.12 -1.48
CA ARG A 69 19.51 -5.52 -1.68
C ARG A 69 18.00 -5.68 -1.73
N ASP A 70 17.27 -5.10 -0.77
CA ASP A 70 15.81 -5.20 -0.73
C ASP A 70 15.15 -4.54 -1.97
N ILE A 71 15.65 -3.38 -2.41
CA ILE A 71 15.21 -2.72 -3.65
C ILE A 71 15.46 -3.63 -4.86
N TRP A 72 16.66 -4.20 -4.96
CA TRP A 72 17.02 -5.06 -6.09
C TRP A 72 16.19 -6.34 -6.11
N SER A 73 15.90 -6.94 -4.96
CA SER A 73 15.00 -8.10 -4.88
C SER A 73 13.61 -7.78 -5.45
N VAL A 74 13.05 -6.59 -5.17
CA VAL A 74 11.77 -6.16 -5.75
C VAL A 74 11.88 -5.93 -7.26
N PHE A 75 13.03 -5.47 -7.79
CA PHE A 75 13.19 -5.32 -9.24
C PHE A 75 13.41 -6.64 -9.97
N LYS A 76 14.15 -7.57 -9.35
CA LYS A 76 14.41 -8.91 -9.91
C LYS A 76 13.13 -9.73 -9.95
N ASP A 77 12.38 -9.74 -8.84
CA ASP A 77 11.13 -10.49 -8.69
C ASP A 77 10.04 -9.59 -8.09
N PRO A 78 9.41 -8.73 -8.91
CA PRO A 78 8.40 -7.79 -8.44
C PRO A 78 7.13 -8.54 -8.02
N PRO A 79 6.64 -8.34 -6.79
CA PRO A 79 5.35 -8.89 -6.40
C PRO A 79 4.23 -8.38 -7.32
N PRO A 80 3.22 -9.21 -7.65
CA PRO A 80 2.15 -8.82 -8.57
C PRO A 80 1.45 -7.51 -8.16
N GLY A 81 1.36 -6.57 -9.10
CA GLY A 81 0.70 -5.28 -8.90
C GLY A 81 1.49 -4.28 -8.04
N MET A 82 2.74 -4.57 -7.69
CA MET A 82 3.58 -3.70 -6.88
C MET A 82 4.77 -3.16 -7.67
N PHE A 83 5.03 -1.87 -7.54
CA PHE A 83 6.10 -1.17 -8.23
C PHE A 83 6.80 -0.22 -7.28
N ILE A 84 8.11 -0.03 -7.43
CA ILE A 84 8.87 0.92 -6.61
C ILE A 84 9.69 1.87 -7.47
N ALA A 85 9.96 3.04 -6.92
CA ALA A 85 10.92 4.03 -7.42
C ALA A 85 11.71 4.57 -6.21
N PRO A 86 12.98 4.19 -6.03
CA PRO A 86 13.85 4.80 -5.03
C PRO A 86 13.95 6.30 -5.25
N ASP A 87 14.02 7.08 -4.16
CA ASP A 87 14.28 8.51 -4.23
C ASP A 87 15.74 8.73 -4.70
N PRO A 88 15.97 9.56 -5.73
CA PRO A 88 17.29 9.73 -6.34
C PRO A 88 18.30 10.43 -5.41
N ASP A 89 17.81 11.25 -4.48
CA ASP A 89 18.66 12.02 -3.57
C ASP A 89 18.88 11.30 -2.24
N ASN A 90 18.00 10.35 -1.90
CA ASN A 90 18.05 9.63 -0.64
C ASN A 90 17.49 8.21 -0.76
N ILE A 91 18.37 7.23 -0.96
CA ILE A 91 17.99 5.81 -1.11
C ILE A 91 17.23 5.22 0.10
N THR A 92 17.26 5.87 1.28
CA THR A 92 16.43 5.44 2.42
C THR A 92 14.94 5.73 2.19
N LYS A 93 14.60 6.62 1.26
CA LYS A 93 13.23 6.91 0.84
C LYS A 93 12.90 6.14 -0.42
N ILE A 94 11.74 5.49 -0.40
CA ILE A 94 11.28 4.63 -1.49
C ILE A 94 9.82 4.96 -1.75
N HIS A 95 9.54 5.31 -2.98
CA HIS A 95 8.19 5.49 -3.47
C HIS A 95 7.67 4.15 -3.93
N ALA A 96 6.50 3.74 -3.47
CA ALA A 96 5.88 2.48 -3.85
C ALA A 96 4.47 2.70 -4.39
N LEU A 97 4.10 1.97 -5.44
CA LEU A 97 2.77 1.94 -6.00
C LEU A 97 2.22 0.52 -5.86
N ILE A 98 1.06 0.40 -5.24
CA ILE A 98 0.28 -0.84 -5.21
C ILE A 98 -0.98 -0.62 -6.04
N VAL A 99 -1.13 -1.44 -7.09
CA VAL A 99 -2.38 -1.53 -7.84
C VAL A 99 -3.35 -2.37 -7.02
N GLY A 100 -4.55 -1.85 -6.78
CA GLY A 100 -5.54 -2.53 -5.96
C GLY A 100 -5.93 -3.90 -6.54
N PRO A 101 -6.04 -4.96 -5.70
CA PRO A 101 -6.26 -6.33 -6.18
C PRO A 101 -7.61 -6.53 -6.89
N PHE A 102 -7.64 -7.47 -7.84
CA PHE A 102 -8.87 -7.94 -8.49
C PHE A 102 -9.91 -8.47 -7.48
N ASP A 103 -11.18 -8.34 -7.81
CA ASP A 103 -12.33 -8.79 -7.01
C ASP A 103 -12.45 -8.11 -5.63
N THR A 104 -11.80 -6.96 -5.46
CA THR A 104 -11.87 -6.15 -4.24
C THR A 104 -12.46 -4.77 -4.56
N PRO A 105 -12.99 -4.02 -3.57
CA PRO A 105 -13.40 -2.63 -3.81
C PRO A 105 -12.22 -1.69 -4.13
N TYR A 106 -10.98 -2.19 -4.14
CA TYR A 106 -9.77 -1.45 -4.48
C TYR A 106 -9.33 -1.66 -5.93
N GLU A 107 -9.95 -2.60 -6.65
CA GLU A 107 -9.51 -3.09 -7.96
C GLU A 107 -9.14 -1.99 -8.96
N GLY A 108 -7.93 -2.09 -9.49
CA GLY A 108 -7.38 -1.15 -10.46
C GLY A 108 -7.05 0.23 -9.91
N GLY A 109 -7.22 0.50 -8.60
CA GLY A 109 -6.82 1.76 -7.96
C GLY A 109 -5.31 1.90 -7.81
N PHE A 110 -4.78 3.12 -7.95
CA PHE A 110 -3.35 3.44 -7.78
C PHE A 110 -3.05 3.97 -6.38
N PHE A 111 -2.65 3.08 -5.47
CA PHE A 111 -2.31 3.43 -4.10
C PHE A 111 -0.81 3.69 -3.97
N TYR A 112 -0.45 4.97 -3.88
CA TYR A 112 0.93 5.43 -3.76
C TYR A 112 1.31 5.58 -2.28
N PHE A 113 2.47 5.02 -1.92
CA PHE A 113 3.05 5.04 -0.58
C PHE A 113 4.44 5.66 -0.60
N LEU A 114 4.76 6.39 0.46
CA LEU A 114 6.13 6.78 0.78
C LEU A 114 6.64 5.91 1.93
N ILE A 115 7.77 5.25 1.71
CA ILE A 115 8.47 4.44 2.69
C ILE A 115 9.79 5.13 3.03
N ARG A 116 10.18 5.18 4.30
CA ARG A 116 11.48 5.68 4.75
C ARG A 116 12.13 4.72 5.75
N CYS A 117 13.21 4.08 5.34
CA CYS A 117 14.04 3.24 6.18
C CYS A 117 14.80 4.08 7.22
N PRO A 118 14.89 3.64 8.48
CA PRO A 118 15.71 4.31 9.48
C PRO A 118 17.22 4.05 9.24
N PRO A 119 18.12 4.85 9.84
CA PRO A 119 19.58 4.71 9.70
C PRO A 119 20.15 3.35 10.12
N ASP A 120 19.43 2.63 10.96
CA ASP A 120 19.74 1.29 11.46
C ASP A 120 18.86 0.20 10.84
N TYR A 121 18.21 0.44 9.69
CA TYR A 121 17.53 -0.61 8.93
C TYR A 121 18.50 -1.78 8.62
N PRO A 122 18.08 -3.05 8.78
CA PRO A 122 16.73 -3.54 9.04
C PRO A 122 16.43 -3.81 10.52
N ILE A 123 17.21 -3.26 11.47
CA ILE A 123 17.01 -3.48 12.91
C ILE A 123 15.66 -2.89 13.36
N ARG A 124 15.35 -1.66 12.90
CA ARG A 124 14.05 -1.03 13.09
C ARG A 124 13.24 -1.02 11.81
N ALA A 125 11.91 -1.08 11.98
CA ALA A 125 10.96 -1.00 10.88
C ALA A 125 11.10 0.33 10.11
N PRO A 126 10.84 0.33 8.79
CA PRO A 126 10.67 1.57 8.06
C PRO A 126 9.39 2.28 8.51
N ARG A 127 9.32 3.58 8.25
CA ARG A 127 8.07 4.34 8.31
C ARG A 127 7.37 4.29 6.97
N CYS A 128 6.05 4.23 6.98
CA CYS A 128 5.24 4.12 5.76
C CYS A 128 4.01 5.02 5.86
N ARG A 129 3.71 5.72 4.76
CA ARG A 129 2.54 6.58 4.63
C ARG A 129 1.85 6.34 3.30
N LEU A 130 0.54 6.13 3.34
CA LEU A 130 -0.34 6.22 2.17
C LEU A 130 -0.46 7.69 1.75
N MET A 131 -0.10 7.97 0.52
CA MET A 131 -0.17 9.30 -0.09
C MET A 131 -1.49 9.50 -0.84
N THR A 132 -2.04 8.44 -1.41
CA THR A 132 -3.36 8.44 -2.08
C THR A 132 -4.48 8.51 -1.03
N THR A 133 -4.78 9.70 -0.50
CA THR A 133 -5.84 9.92 0.51
C THR A 133 -6.83 11.02 0.14
N GLY A 134 -6.73 11.56 -1.08
CA GLY A 134 -7.55 12.68 -1.54
C GLY A 134 -7.34 13.92 -0.67
N ASN A 135 -6.10 14.32 -0.43
CA ASN A 135 -5.73 15.40 0.50
C ASN A 135 -6.25 15.19 1.93
N ASN A 136 -6.06 13.98 2.46
CA ASN A 136 -6.57 13.57 3.76
C ASN A 136 -8.09 13.71 3.89
N THR A 137 -8.84 13.32 2.86
CA THR A 137 -10.31 13.29 2.91
C THR A 137 -10.90 11.88 2.87
N VAL A 138 -10.10 10.87 2.52
CA VAL A 138 -10.57 9.49 2.36
C VAL A 138 -9.84 8.55 3.31
N ARG A 139 -10.59 7.89 4.19
CA ARG A 139 -10.15 6.65 4.86
C ARG A 139 -10.52 5.49 3.94
N PHE A 140 -9.51 4.82 3.38
CA PHE A 140 -9.69 3.76 2.39
C PHE A 140 -9.94 2.38 3.00
N ASN A 141 -9.50 2.16 4.23
CA ASN A 141 -9.60 0.89 4.92
C ASN A 141 -9.58 1.16 6.43
N PRO A 142 -10.13 0.28 7.29
CA PRO A 142 -9.94 0.39 8.72
C PRO A 142 -8.48 0.59 9.13
N ASN A 143 -7.53 0.02 8.37
CA ASN A 143 -6.09 0.14 8.56
C ASN A 143 -5.38 1.16 7.64
N LEU A 144 -6.08 1.82 6.71
CA LEU A 144 -5.51 2.86 5.81
C LEU A 144 -6.22 4.19 6.07
N TYR A 145 -5.62 4.98 6.97
CA TYR A 145 -6.26 6.15 7.56
C TYR A 145 -6.27 7.34 6.61
N ARG A 146 -7.21 8.23 6.86
CA ARG A 146 -7.35 9.51 6.17
C ARG A 146 -6.06 10.33 6.17
N ASN A 147 -5.33 10.37 7.28
CA ASN A 147 -4.05 11.09 7.40
C ASN A 147 -2.85 10.35 6.77
N GLY A 148 -3.08 9.22 6.10
CA GLY A 148 -2.04 8.40 5.48
C GLY A 148 -1.40 7.36 6.40
N LYS A 149 -1.77 7.29 7.69
CA LYS A 149 -1.25 6.25 8.59
C LYS A 149 -1.68 4.86 8.11
N VAL A 150 -0.70 3.96 8.04
CA VAL A 150 -0.89 2.54 7.76
C VAL A 150 -0.80 1.76 9.07
N CYS A 151 -1.85 1.03 9.42
CA CYS A 151 -1.89 0.19 10.62
C CYS A 151 -1.50 -1.25 10.29
N LEU A 152 -0.26 -1.60 10.62
CA LEU A 152 0.30 -2.95 10.50
C LEU A 152 1.16 -3.25 11.72
N SER A 153 1.11 -4.48 12.21
CA SER A 153 1.89 -4.87 13.39
C SER A 153 3.39 -4.81 13.12
N ILE A 154 3.81 -5.17 11.91
CA ILE A 154 5.20 -5.06 11.45
C ILE A 154 5.68 -3.61 11.29
N LEU A 155 4.80 -2.61 11.36
CA LEU A 155 5.16 -1.19 11.44
C LEU A 155 5.05 -0.64 12.87
N GLY A 156 4.68 -1.47 13.85
CA GLY A 156 4.42 -1.05 15.22
C GLY A 156 3.16 -0.17 15.37
N THR A 157 2.29 -0.14 14.36
CA THR A 157 1.08 0.70 14.34
C THR A 157 -0.21 -0.08 14.56
N TRP A 158 -0.10 -1.39 14.81
CA TRP A 158 -1.21 -2.30 15.11
C TRP A 158 -0.78 -3.44 16.03
N SER A 159 -1.73 -4.14 16.64
CA SER A 159 -1.46 -5.35 17.44
C SER A 159 -1.08 -6.53 16.53
N GLY A 160 -0.14 -7.37 16.99
CA GLY A 160 0.30 -8.56 16.27
C GLY A 160 1.82 -8.76 16.30
N PRO A 161 2.36 -9.65 15.45
CA PRO A 161 3.80 -9.87 15.32
C PRO A 161 4.52 -8.57 14.95
N SER A 162 5.53 -8.21 15.76
CA SER A 162 6.33 -7.01 15.53
C SER A 162 7.33 -7.21 14.39
N TRP A 163 7.88 -6.09 13.90
CA TRP A 163 9.00 -6.10 12.95
C TRP A 163 10.15 -6.98 13.44
N SER A 164 10.77 -7.69 12.51
CA SER A 164 12.07 -8.33 12.72
C SER A 164 12.97 -8.07 11.52
N PRO A 165 14.31 -8.10 11.68
CA PRO A 165 15.26 -7.94 10.57
C PRO A 165 15.14 -8.96 9.42
N ALA A 166 14.34 -10.03 9.62
CA ALA A 166 13.99 -11.01 8.60
C ALA A 166 12.97 -10.45 7.58
N GLN A 167 12.18 -9.44 7.97
CA GLN A 167 11.28 -8.74 7.06
C GLN A 167 12.08 -7.84 6.09
N CYS A 168 11.48 -7.54 4.96
CA CYS A 168 12.07 -6.71 3.91
C CYS A 168 11.03 -5.77 3.30
N ILE A 169 11.45 -4.90 2.38
CA ILE A 169 10.52 -4.00 1.68
C ILE A 169 9.44 -4.79 0.92
N SER A 170 9.79 -5.91 0.29
CA SER A 170 8.83 -6.76 -0.42
C SER A 170 7.75 -7.32 0.51
N SER A 171 8.14 -7.90 1.66
CA SER A 171 7.18 -8.47 2.62
C SER A 171 6.29 -7.39 3.26
N LEU A 172 6.82 -6.17 3.44
CA LEU A 172 6.03 -5.02 3.86
C LEU A 172 4.95 -4.67 2.80
N LEU A 173 5.32 -4.56 1.53
CA LEU A 173 4.36 -4.24 0.46
C LEU A 173 3.26 -5.32 0.32
N ILE A 174 3.64 -6.60 0.43
CA ILE A 174 2.70 -7.73 0.44
C ILE A 174 1.74 -7.63 1.64
N SER A 175 2.26 -7.26 2.82
CA SER A 175 1.43 -7.07 4.01
C SER A 175 0.44 -5.92 3.85
N ILE A 176 0.84 -4.82 3.19
CA ILE A 176 -0.04 -3.69 2.89
C ILE A 176 -1.13 -4.09 1.90
N GLN A 177 -0.78 -4.77 0.79
CA GLN A 177 -1.77 -5.23 -0.20
C GLN A 177 -2.78 -6.21 0.42
N SER A 178 -2.34 -7.05 1.36
CA SER A 178 -3.20 -8.00 2.07
C SER A 178 -4.29 -7.33 2.93
N LEU A 179 -4.14 -6.04 3.28
CA LEU A 179 -5.20 -5.25 3.92
C LEU A 179 -6.35 -4.92 2.94
N MET A 180 -6.05 -4.87 1.64
CA MET A 180 -6.99 -4.55 0.57
C MET A 180 -7.80 -5.81 0.17
N SER A 181 -8.52 -6.38 1.14
CA SER A 181 -9.30 -7.61 0.95
C SER A 181 -10.64 -7.37 0.24
N GLU A 182 -11.35 -8.45 -0.12
CA GLU A 182 -12.69 -8.38 -0.72
C GLU A 182 -13.73 -7.71 0.19
N LYS A 183 -13.55 -7.79 1.51
CA LYS A 183 -14.50 -7.30 2.52
C LYS A 183 -13.78 -6.51 3.63
N PRO A 184 -13.23 -5.33 3.31
CA PRO A 184 -12.39 -4.55 4.23
C PRO A 184 -13.13 -4.06 5.49
N TYR A 185 -14.47 -4.11 5.53
CA TYR A 185 -15.24 -3.85 6.75
C TYR A 185 -14.78 -4.71 7.93
N HIS A 186 -14.46 -5.98 7.69
CA HIS A 186 -14.07 -6.92 8.73
C HIS A 186 -12.64 -6.71 9.26
N ASN A 187 -11.90 -5.75 8.70
CA ASN A 187 -10.58 -5.39 9.22
C ASN A 187 -10.68 -4.54 10.50
N GLU A 188 -11.84 -3.94 10.81
CA GLU A 188 -12.06 -3.20 12.06
C GLU A 188 -12.25 -4.19 13.23
N PRO A 189 -11.50 -4.08 14.35
CA PRO A 189 -11.62 -5.00 15.47
C PRO A 189 -13.04 -5.04 16.06
N GLY A 190 -13.57 -6.26 16.24
CA GLY A 190 -14.93 -6.46 16.73
C GLY A 190 -16.03 -6.31 15.68
N PHE A 191 -15.66 -6.25 14.39
CA PHE A 191 -16.56 -6.22 13.24
C PHE A 191 -16.39 -7.45 12.34
N GLU A 192 -15.93 -8.57 12.91
CA GLU A 192 -15.84 -9.86 12.21
C GLU A 192 -17.21 -10.33 11.71
N HIS A 193 -18.28 -9.92 12.42
CA HIS A 193 -19.66 -10.07 12.01
C HIS A 193 -20.28 -8.68 11.77
N GLU A 194 -21.09 -8.56 10.73
CA GLU A 194 -21.81 -7.31 10.44
C GLU A 194 -22.75 -6.93 11.60
N ARG A 195 -22.72 -5.66 12.01
CA ARG A 195 -23.67 -5.15 13.02
C ARG A 195 -25.07 -5.07 12.45
N THR A 196 -25.17 -4.58 11.22
CA THR A 196 -26.40 -4.58 10.43
C THR A 196 -26.14 -5.34 9.14
N SER A 197 -27.08 -6.20 8.75
CA SER A 197 -26.97 -6.95 7.50
C SER A 197 -26.79 -5.99 6.31
N GLY A 198 -25.72 -6.20 5.54
CA GLY A 198 -25.38 -5.36 4.40
C GLY A 198 -24.39 -4.23 4.70
N ASP A 199 -23.89 -4.08 5.93
CA ASP A 199 -22.86 -3.10 6.28
C ASP A 199 -21.59 -3.29 5.45
N SER A 200 -21.10 -4.52 5.30
CA SER A 200 -19.88 -4.82 4.53
C SER A 200 -20.07 -4.48 3.06
N LYS A 201 -21.25 -4.82 2.49
CA LYS A 201 -21.61 -4.43 1.12
C LYS A 201 -21.65 -2.91 0.96
N THR A 202 -22.29 -2.20 1.88
CA THR A 202 -22.40 -0.74 1.84
C THR A 202 -21.01 -0.09 1.91
N TYR A 203 -20.15 -0.60 2.79
CA TYR A 203 -18.76 -0.15 2.88
C TYR A 203 -17.99 -0.41 1.58
N ASN A 204 -18.14 -1.58 0.97
CA ASN A 204 -17.52 -1.91 -0.32
C ASN A 204 -17.94 -0.95 -1.44
N GLU A 205 -19.22 -0.58 -1.50
CA GLU A 205 -19.72 0.35 -2.52
C GLU A 205 -19.08 1.74 -2.37
N ILE A 206 -18.92 2.20 -1.12
CA ILE A 206 -18.23 3.46 -0.79
C ILE A 206 -16.76 3.38 -1.20
N ILE A 207 -16.05 2.33 -0.78
CA ILE A 207 -14.63 2.17 -1.11
C ILE A 207 -14.43 2.06 -2.62
N LYS A 208 -15.28 1.33 -3.34
CA LYS A 208 -15.23 1.24 -4.81
C LYS A 208 -15.37 2.60 -5.49
N HIS A 209 -16.33 3.41 -5.04
CA HIS A 209 -16.49 4.77 -5.55
C HIS A 209 -15.24 5.62 -5.28
N GLU A 210 -14.73 5.61 -4.05
CA GLU A 210 -13.58 6.40 -3.65
C GLU A 210 -12.27 5.94 -4.32
N THR A 211 -12.14 4.64 -4.61
CA THR A 211 -11.07 4.07 -5.43
C THR A 211 -11.06 4.71 -6.81
N LEU A 212 -12.20 4.72 -7.52
CA LEU A 212 -12.28 5.36 -8.85
C LEU A 212 -12.06 6.87 -8.77
N ARG A 213 -12.65 7.54 -7.78
CA ARG A 213 -12.59 9.00 -7.63
C ARG A 213 -11.18 9.49 -7.33
N VAL A 214 -10.52 8.88 -6.36
CA VAL A 214 -9.23 9.35 -5.81
C VAL A 214 -8.08 8.51 -6.34
N ALA A 215 -8.14 7.18 -6.15
CA ALA A 215 -7.03 6.30 -6.49
C ALA A 215 -6.85 6.11 -8.00
N VAL A 216 -7.88 6.34 -8.82
CA VAL A 216 -7.76 6.34 -10.28
C VAL A 216 -7.74 7.77 -10.82
N CYS A 217 -8.86 8.49 -10.72
CA CYS A 217 -9.00 9.77 -11.43
C CYS A 217 -8.05 10.86 -10.88
N GLU A 218 -8.07 11.17 -9.59
CA GLU A 218 -7.19 12.23 -9.04
C GLU A 218 -5.70 11.90 -9.22
N MET A 219 -5.32 10.64 -9.01
CA MET A 219 -3.95 10.17 -9.20
C MET A 219 -3.44 10.38 -10.64
N LEU A 220 -4.30 10.16 -11.65
CA LEU A 220 -3.95 10.35 -13.06
C LEU A 220 -4.12 11.80 -13.55
N GLU A 221 -5.05 12.56 -12.98
CA GLU A 221 -5.28 13.97 -13.32
C GLU A 221 -4.13 14.87 -12.86
N ASN A 222 -3.59 14.62 -11.66
CA ASN A 222 -2.45 15.36 -11.14
C ASN A 222 -1.13 14.79 -11.68
N GLU A 223 -0.35 15.59 -12.40
CA GLU A 223 0.92 15.16 -13.00
C GLU A 223 2.03 14.92 -11.97
N ASN A 224 1.93 15.55 -10.80
CA ASN A 224 2.91 15.46 -9.71
C ASN A 224 2.42 14.59 -8.55
N SER A 225 1.44 13.70 -8.78
CA SER A 225 0.91 12.82 -7.75
C SER A 225 1.94 11.81 -7.22
N CYS A 226 2.87 11.38 -8.08
CA CYS A 226 3.95 10.44 -7.77
C CYS A 226 5.15 10.65 -8.70
N PRO A 227 6.31 10.01 -8.44
CA PRO A 227 7.46 10.04 -9.34
C PRO A 227 7.12 9.58 -10.75
N LYS A 228 7.82 10.14 -11.74
CA LYS A 228 7.58 9.91 -13.18
C LYS A 228 7.55 8.42 -13.55
N GLN A 229 8.46 7.63 -12.98
CA GLN A 229 8.56 6.19 -13.22
C GLN A 229 7.27 5.46 -12.81
N LEU A 230 6.71 5.79 -11.65
CA LEU A 230 5.44 5.20 -11.18
C LEU A 230 4.26 5.72 -12.00
N ARG A 231 4.30 6.99 -12.42
CA ARG A 231 3.27 7.58 -13.28
C ARG A 231 3.16 6.87 -14.64
N GLU A 232 4.28 6.51 -15.25
CA GLU A 232 4.29 5.75 -16.51
C GLU A 232 3.62 4.38 -16.35
N VAL A 233 3.88 3.69 -15.24
CA VAL A 233 3.21 2.43 -14.88
C VAL A 233 1.70 2.64 -14.72
N MET A 234 1.28 3.69 -13.99
CA MET A 234 -0.13 4.00 -13.81
C MET A 234 -0.86 4.24 -15.14
N ILE A 235 -0.25 4.98 -16.06
CA ILE A 235 -0.86 5.25 -17.38
C ILE A 235 -1.01 3.95 -18.18
N LYS A 236 -0.02 3.06 -18.13
CA LYS A 236 -0.12 1.74 -18.79
C LYS A 236 -1.27 0.93 -18.21
N GLN A 237 -1.28 0.74 -16.89
CA GLN A 237 -2.30 -0.03 -16.18
C GLN A 237 -3.70 0.58 -16.33
N PHE A 238 -3.81 1.90 -16.44
CA PHE A 238 -5.08 2.57 -16.68
C PHE A 238 -5.78 2.07 -17.95
N PHE A 239 -5.02 1.79 -19.02
CA PHE A 239 -5.60 1.22 -20.23
C PHE A 239 -6.00 -0.24 -20.04
N ASP A 240 -5.22 -1.01 -19.27
CA ASP A 240 -5.51 -2.42 -18.99
C ASP A 240 -6.82 -2.58 -18.18
N PHE A 241 -7.12 -1.64 -17.29
CA PHE A 241 -8.36 -1.61 -16.49
C PHE A 241 -9.46 -0.70 -17.05
N TYR A 242 -9.27 -0.06 -18.21
CA TYR A 242 -10.16 1.00 -18.67
C TYR A 242 -11.61 0.53 -18.82
N ASP A 243 -11.82 -0.62 -19.46
CA ASP A 243 -13.16 -1.15 -19.72
C ASP A 243 -13.87 -1.51 -18.41
N TYR A 244 -13.15 -2.07 -17.43
CA TYR A 244 -13.64 -2.31 -16.08
C TYR A 244 -14.14 -1.02 -15.41
N TYR A 245 -13.36 0.07 -15.48
CA TYR A 245 -13.78 1.33 -14.87
C TYR A 245 -15.06 1.89 -15.50
N ILE A 246 -15.20 1.74 -16.83
CA ILE A 246 -16.40 2.20 -17.55
C ILE A 246 -17.62 1.35 -17.18
N GLU A 247 -17.45 0.03 -17.09
CA GLU A 247 -18.49 -0.90 -16.65
C GLU A 247 -18.98 -0.55 -15.23
N VAL A 248 -18.06 -0.43 -14.26
CA VAL A 248 -18.40 -0.08 -12.87
C VAL A 248 -19.19 1.23 -12.79
N CYS A 249 -18.75 2.28 -13.48
CA CYS A 249 -19.47 3.56 -13.52
C CYS A 249 -20.85 3.44 -14.18
N THR A 250 -20.97 2.64 -15.24
CA THR A 250 -22.23 2.46 -15.97
C THR A 250 -23.25 1.67 -15.15
N GLU A 251 -22.82 0.60 -14.49
CA GLU A 251 -23.68 -0.25 -13.66
C GLU A 251 -24.17 0.45 -12.40
N ASN A 252 -23.41 1.42 -11.88
CA ASN A 252 -23.74 2.12 -10.64
C ASN A 252 -24.29 3.54 -10.85
N SER A 253 -24.63 3.94 -12.08
CA SER A 253 -25.17 5.27 -12.37
C SER A 253 -26.51 5.55 -11.67
N ASN A 254 -27.28 4.50 -11.36
CA ASN A 254 -28.52 4.62 -10.59
C ASN A 254 -28.30 5.11 -9.15
N LYS A 255 -27.05 5.11 -8.65
CA LYS A 255 -26.68 5.62 -7.32
C LYS A 255 -26.32 7.10 -7.33
N ASP A 256 -26.18 7.74 -8.48
CA ASP A 256 -25.78 9.14 -8.56
C ASP A 256 -26.67 10.06 -7.71
N GLY A 257 -26.01 10.95 -6.95
CA GLY A 257 -26.67 11.87 -6.02
C GLY A 257 -27.15 11.23 -4.71
N GLN A 258 -27.06 9.91 -4.54
CA GLN A 258 -27.37 9.26 -3.27
C GLN A 258 -26.24 9.45 -2.26
N PRO A 259 -26.54 9.63 -0.95
CA PRO A 259 -25.52 9.76 0.08
C PRO A 259 -24.80 8.44 0.34
N MET A 260 -23.48 8.51 0.49
CA MET A 260 -22.66 7.39 0.96
C MET A 260 -22.84 7.21 2.47
N THR A 261 -23.67 6.25 2.87
CA THR A 261 -23.95 5.98 4.30
C THR A 261 -22.90 5.02 4.87
N ASP A 262 -21.81 5.56 5.42
CA ASP A 262 -20.72 4.73 5.97
C ASP A 262 -21.15 4.02 7.27
N PRO A 263 -21.04 2.68 7.37
CA PRO A 263 -21.45 1.95 8.57
C PRO A 263 -20.59 2.25 9.81
N PHE A 264 -19.40 2.85 9.65
CA PHE A 264 -18.58 3.35 10.74
C PHE A 264 -18.95 4.79 11.16
N GLY A 265 -19.94 5.41 10.51
CA GLY A 265 -20.41 6.76 10.81
C GLY A 265 -19.54 7.88 10.23
N ASP A 266 -18.58 7.54 9.37
CA ASP A 266 -17.76 8.54 8.68
C ASP A 266 -18.63 9.38 7.73
N ARG A 267 -18.47 10.71 7.80
CA ARG A 267 -19.12 11.61 6.84
C ARG A 267 -18.48 11.46 5.47
N ARG A 268 -19.22 10.84 4.56
CA ARG A 268 -18.90 10.70 3.13
C ARG A 268 -19.79 11.63 2.31
N GLY A 269 -19.37 11.88 1.06
CA GLY A 269 -20.13 12.68 0.10
C GLY A 269 -21.27 11.91 -0.56
N LEU A 270 -21.60 12.31 -1.78
CA LEU A 270 -22.57 11.61 -2.63
C LEU A 270 -21.83 10.67 -3.59
N PHE A 271 -22.52 9.66 -4.09
CA PHE A 271 -22.05 8.94 -5.28
C PHE A 271 -22.13 9.85 -6.51
N GLU A 272 -21.08 9.83 -7.34
CA GLU A 272 -20.90 10.70 -8.52
C GLU A 272 -20.34 9.90 -9.73
N TYR A 273 -20.82 8.67 -9.95
CA TYR A 273 -20.41 7.78 -11.03
C TYR A 273 -20.54 8.42 -12.43
N GLU A 274 -21.58 9.21 -12.71
CA GLU A 274 -21.70 9.96 -13.96
C GLU A 274 -20.52 10.92 -14.18
N SER A 275 -20.10 11.64 -13.13
CA SER A 275 -18.95 12.55 -13.17
C SER A 275 -17.65 11.76 -13.37
N LEU A 276 -17.49 10.64 -12.64
CA LEU A 276 -16.33 9.74 -12.79
C LEU A 276 -16.21 9.20 -14.20
N LEU A 277 -17.33 8.79 -14.82
CA LEU A 277 -17.36 8.32 -16.20
C LEU A 277 -16.82 9.37 -17.18
N GLN A 278 -17.18 10.64 -17.00
CA GLN A 278 -16.66 11.72 -17.84
C GLN A 278 -15.17 11.98 -17.61
N ARG A 279 -14.72 11.93 -16.35
CA ARG A 279 -13.29 12.09 -16.00
C ARG A 279 -12.44 10.98 -16.62
N LEU A 280 -12.88 9.72 -16.54
CA LEU A 280 -12.20 8.58 -17.15
C LEU A 280 -12.09 8.72 -18.68
N LYS A 281 -13.18 9.08 -19.36
CA LYS A 281 -13.17 9.34 -20.81
C LYS A 281 -12.21 10.47 -21.19
N LYS A 282 -12.20 11.55 -20.40
CA LYS A 282 -11.27 12.67 -20.59
C LYS A 282 -9.81 12.26 -20.40
N LEU A 283 -9.53 11.43 -19.39
CA LEU A 283 -8.18 10.88 -19.15
C LEU A 283 -7.72 10.01 -20.32
N LYS A 284 -8.57 9.10 -20.82
CA LYS A 284 -8.26 8.29 -22.01
C LYS A 284 -7.93 9.15 -23.21
N ALA A 285 -8.78 10.12 -23.55
CA ALA A 285 -8.54 11.03 -24.65
C ALA A 285 -7.23 11.85 -24.47
N LYS A 286 -6.94 12.31 -23.25
CA LYS A 286 -5.67 13.01 -22.92
C LYS A 286 -4.47 12.12 -23.21
N PHE A 287 -4.48 10.87 -22.74
CA PHE A 287 -3.33 9.97 -22.88
C PHE A 287 -3.14 9.45 -24.31
N GLU A 288 -4.22 9.12 -25.02
CA GLU A 288 -4.14 8.74 -26.45
C GLU A 288 -3.56 9.87 -27.32
N SER A 289 -3.97 11.11 -27.05
CA SER A 289 -3.45 12.29 -27.76
C SER A 289 -1.93 12.47 -27.52
N SER A 290 -1.48 12.28 -26.29
CA SER A 290 -0.05 12.37 -25.92
C SER A 290 0.79 11.25 -26.55
N GLN A 291 0.26 10.02 -26.62
CA GLN A 291 0.96 8.89 -27.26
C GLN A 291 1.09 9.11 -28.78
N ASN A 292 0.07 9.64 -29.44
CA ASN A 292 0.11 9.94 -30.87
C ASN A 292 1.11 11.05 -31.22
N LEU A 293 1.26 12.07 -30.37
CA LEU A 293 2.28 13.12 -30.54
C LEU A 293 3.70 12.55 -30.43
N ASN A 294 3.96 11.67 -29.45
CA ASN A 294 5.24 11.02 -29.27
C ASN A 294 5.57 10.05 -30.42
N ASN A 295 4.57 9.31 -30.93
CA ASN A 295 4.74 8.42 -32.08
C ASN A 295 5.00 9.20 -33.37
N ASN A 296 4.36 10.35 -33.60
CA ASN A 296 4.63 11.18 -34.77
C ASN A 296 6.00 11.87 -34.70
N ALA A 297 6.46 12.26 -33.52
CA ALA A 297 7.80 12.79 -33.32
C ALA A 297 8.90 11.74 -33.57
N SER A 298 8.66 10.49 -33.16
CA SER A 298 9.59 9.36 -33.38
C SER A 298 9.51 8.76 -34.80
N SER A 299 8.36 8.84 -35.48
CA SER A 299 8.17 8.43 -36.89
C SER A 299 8.93 9.31 -37.89
N SER A 300 9.39 10.50 -37.47
CA SER A 300 10.28 11.35 -38.28
C SER A 300 11.75 10.88 -38.27
N ARG A 301 12.07 9.79 -37.55
CA ARG A 301 13.46 9.36 -37.32
C ARG A 301 13.78 7.87 -37.49
N SER A 302 12.87 7.02 -37.93
CA SER A 302 13.24 5.62 -38.24
C SER A 302 12.31 4.93 -39.24
N SER A 303 12.85 4.72 -40.44
CA SER A 303 12.40 3.70 -41.39
C SER A 303 13.13 2.37 -41.13
N SER A 304 12.43 1.24 -41.31
CA SER A 304 12.86 -0.18 -41.22
C SER A 304 12.81 -0.76 -39.78
N THR A 305 12.27 -1.95 -39.45
CA THR A 305 11.77 -3.12 -40.19
C THR A 305 10.71 -3.85 -39.32
N SER A 306 9.80 -4.59 -39.95
CA SER A 306 8.68 -5.36 -39.38
C SER A 306 9.05 -6.67 -38.65
N GLY A 307 8.27 -7.06 -37.63
CA GLY A 307 8.20 -8.43 -37.11
C GLY A 307 7.30 -8.59 -35.88
N SER A 308 6.31 -9.49 -35.95
CA SER A 308 5.24 -9.73 -34.96
C SER A 308 5.60 -10.81 -33.92
N LYS A 309 5.18 -10.65 -32.65
CA LYS A 309 4.32 -11.57 -31.86
C LYS A 309 4.38 -11.28 -30.34
N HIS A 310 3.25 -11.56 -29.68
CA HIS A 310 2.98 -11.52 -28.23
C HIS A 310 4.15 -12.02 -27.36
N GLN A 311 4.56 -11.22 -26.36
CA GLN A 311 5.51 -11.56 -25.28
C GLN A 311 5.08 -10.91 -23.95
N PRO A 312 5.35 -11.54 -22.79
CA PRO A 312 4.94 -11.05 -21.48
C PRO A 312 5.79 -9.85 -21.04
N MET A 313 5.17 -8.91 -20.30
CA MET A 313 5.76 -7.75 -19.59
C MET A 313 7.20 -7.38 -20.03
N ASP A 314 7.23 -6.55 -21.07
CA ASP A 314 8.38 -6.14 -21.87
C ASP A 314 9.57 -5.59 -21.04
N ALA A 315 10.77 -6.05 -21.40
CA ALA A 315 12.08 -5.74 -20.82
C ALA A 315 12.38 -4.23 -20.71
N ARG A 316 11.66 -3.41 -21.46
CA ARG A 316 11.77 -1.95 -21.49
C ARG A 316 11.44 -1.25 -20.17
N THR A 317 10.52 -1.79 -19.37
CA THR A 317 10.23 -1.24 -18.02
C THR A 317 11.35 -1.57 -17.03
N ARG A 318 12.04 -2.70 -17.22
CA ARG A 318 13.24 -3.05 -16.43
C ARG A 318 14.42 -2.15 -16.80
N GLU A 319 14.58 -1.82 -18.08
CA GLU A 319 15.65 -0.96 -18.60
C GLU A 319 15.59 0.48 -18.02
N ILE A 320 14.40 1.09 -18.01
CA ILE A 320 14.18 2.45 -17.46
C ILE A 320 14.53 2.55 -15.97
N ILE A 321 14.35 1.45 -15.24
CA ILE A 321 14.61 1.37 -13.79
C ILE A 321 16.07 0.98 -13.51
N HIS A 322 16.65 0.11 -14.33
CA HIS A 322 18.05 -0.29 -14.23
C HIS A 322 18.99 0.90 -14.45
N ASP A 323 18.68 1.77 -15.41
CA ASP A 323 19.46 2.99 -15.67
C ASP A 323 19.44 3.97 -14.48
N ALA A 324 18.36 4.02 -13.70
CA ALA A 324 18.28 4.85 -12.49
C ALA A 324 19.20 4.35 -11.36
N VAL A 325 19.52 3.05 -11.33
CA VAL A 325 20.46 2.45 -10.37
C VAL A 325 21.92 2.57 -10.84
N ALA A 326 22.15 2.56 -12.15
CA ALA A 326 23.50 2.67 -12.75
C ALA A 326 24.07 4.10 -12.78
N LEU A 327 23.24 5.14 -12.66
CA LEU A 327 23.68 6.54 -12.75
C LEU A 327 24.41 7.07 -11.50
N ASP A 328 24.43 6.35 -10.38
CA ASP A 328 25.14 6.75 -9.16
C ASP A 328 26.63 6.35 -9.14
N SER A 329 27.09 5.55 -10.10
CA SER A 329 28.51 5.14 -10.19
C SER A 329 29.44 6.26 -10.68
N THR A 330 28.91 7.43 -11.07
CA THR A 330 29.71 8.52 -11.68
C THR A 330 29.72 9.84 -10.91
N ALA A 331 29.06 9.91 -9.74
CA ALA A 331 28.88 11.17 -9.03
C ALA A 331 29.31 11.15 -7.54
N THR A 332 30.37 10.43 -7.16
CA THR A 332 31.20 10.77 -5.97
C THR A 332 32.58 10.09 -6.06
N ALA A 333 33.39 10.50 -7.03
CA ALA A 333 34.82 10.23 -6.98
C ALA A 333 35.45 11.16 -5.92
N ASN A 334 35.49 10.74 -4.65
CA ASN A 334 36.46 11.14 -3.61
C ASN A 334 36.18 10.41 -2.27
N ASP A 335 36.15 9.08 -2.28
CA ASP A 335 36.71 8.23 -1.21
C ASP A 335 36.55 6.77 -1.67
N ALA A 336 37.52 6.31 -2.47
CA ALA A 336 37.48 4.99 -3.07
C ALA A 336 38.05 3.95 -2.10
N THR A 337 37.16 3.27 -1.38
CA THR A 337 37.31 1.82 -1.17
C THR A 337 36.39 1.15 -2.18
N ASN A 338 36.98 0.43 -3.13
CA ASN A 338 36.33 -0.32 -4.22
C ASN A 338 35.00 -0.93 -3.80
N LEU A 339 33.92 -0.49 -4.46
CA LEU A 339 32.57 -1.03 -4.34
C LEU A 339 32.23 -2.03 -5.46
N ASP A 340 33.15 -2.23 -6.41
CA ASP A 340 33.02 -3.23 -7.47
C ASP A 340 33.35 -4.65 -6.94
N ASP A 341 34.08 -4.77 -5.82
CA ASP A 341 34.50 -6.07 -5.26
C ASP A 341 33.43 -6.75 -4.37
N ILE A 342 32.21 -6.21 -4.25
CA ILE A 342 31.12 -6.79 -3.44
C ILE A 342 30.07 -7.54 -4.29
N PHE A 343 30.09 -7.36 -5.61
CA PHE A 343 29.07 -7.92 -6.51
C PHE A 343 29.47 -9.24 -7.20
N ASP A 344 30.74 -9.67 -7.09
CA ASP A 344 31.23 -10.89 -7.74
C ASP A 344 31.09 -12.17 -6.89
N ASP A 345 30.78 -12.07 -5.58
CA ASP A 345 30.80 -13.22 -4.65
C ASP A 345 29.43 -13.90 -4.39
N ILE A 346 28.41 -13.69 -5.25
CA ILE A 346 27.06 -14.27 -5.03
C ILE A 346 26.63 -15.34 -6.04
N ASP A 347 27.41 -15.63 -7.10
CA ASP A 347 26.97 -16.55 -8.18
C ASP A 347 27.57 -17.97 -8.19
N ASP A 348 28.40 -18.39 -7.22
CA ASP A 348 29.02 -19.73 -7.24
C ASP A 348 28.62 -20.63 -6.06
N ASN A 349 27.34 -21.04 -5.95
CA ASN A 349 26.99 -22.16 -5.05
C ASN A 349 25.67 -22.88 -5.42
N ASP A 350 25.46 -23.18 -6.69
CA ASP A 350 24.38 -24.10 -7.08
C ASP A 350 24.72 -24.89 -8.35
N GLU A 351 25.81 -25.66 -8.35
CA GLU A 351 26.01 -26.71 -9.35
C GLU A 351 27.07 -27.76 -8.90
N SER A 352 26.71 -28.63 -7.95
CA SER A 352 27.33 -29.96 -7.84
C SER A 352 26.51 -30.91 -6.96
N ASN A 353 25.55 -31.61 -7.56
CA ASN A 353 25.32 -33.04 -7.29
C ASN A 353 24.30 -33.60 -8.28
N SER A 354 24.79 -34.01 -9.45
CA SER A 354 24.08 -34.93 -10.34
C SER A 354 25.10 -35.83 -11.04
N SER A 355 25.33 -37.04 -10.49
CA SER A 355 25.68 -38.25 -11.26
C SER A 355 26.09 -39.40 -10.32
N MET A 356 25.52 -40.59 -10.57
CA MET A 356 25.86 -41.95 -10.11
C MET A 356 24.64 -42.60 -9.45
N ASP A 357 24.13 -43.76 -9.84
CA ASP A 357 24.20 -44.65 -11.02
C ASP A 357 22.99 -45.59 -10.86
N ASP A 358 22.51 -46.14 -11.97
CA ASP A 358 21.40 -47.12 -12.05
C ASP A 358 21.79 -48.53 -11.54
N ASP A 359 20.73 -49.33 -11.29
CA ASP A 359 20.61 -50.80 -11.40
C ASP A 359 20.41 -51.68 -10.14
N ASP A 360 19.28 -52.41 -10.22
CA ASP A 360 18.94 -53.76 -9.74
C ASP A 360 18.82 -54.07 -8.23
N ASP A 361 17.58 -54.37 -7.78
CA ASP A 361 17.18 -55.74 -7.45
C ASP A 361 15.69 -55.83 -7.02
N GLU A 362 14.90 -56.56 -7.81
CA GLU A 362 13.56 -57.02 -7.47
C GLU A 362 13.64 -58.53 -7.13
N GLN A 363 13.01 -58.91 -6.01
CA GLN A 363 12.32 -60.19 -5.71
C GLN A 363 12.81 -61.13 -4.58
N GLN A 364 11.82 -61.36 -3.69
CA GLN A 364 11.41 -62.59 -2.98
C GLN A 364 11.92 -62.89 -1.55
N LEU A 365 11.03 -62.73 -0.56
CA LEU A 365 10.21 -63.79 0.10
C LEU A 365 9.52 -63.17 1.35
N ASN A 366 8.19 -63.02 1.38
CA ASN A 366 7.18 -63.94 1.94
C ASN A 366 7.38 -64.35 3.41
N ASP A 367 6.51 -63.86 4.30
CA ASP A 367 5.57 -64.68 5.10
C ASP A 367 5.11 -63.94 6.39
N LEU A 368 3.88 -63.45 6.42
CA LEU A 368 2.79 -63.98 7.28
C LEU A 368 1.53 -63.09 7.24
N GLU A 369 0.41 -63.80 7.10
CA GLU A 369 -0.94 -63.40 6.74
C GLU A 369 -1.87 -63.16 7.98
N PRO A 370 -3.18 -62.83 7.85
CA PRO A 370 -3.82 -61.73 8.59
C PRO A 370 -5.15 -62.12 9.31
N ILE A 371 -5.99 -61.09 9.64
CA ILE A 371 -7.48 -61.11 9.84
C ILE A 371 -7.96 -61.38 11.30
N PRO A 372 -9.16 -60.92 11.82
CA PRO A 372 -10.32 -60.21 11.22
C PRO A 372 -10.91 -58.99 11.98
N SER A 373 -11.90 -58.39 11.31
CA SER A 373 -12.82 -57.32 11.72
C SER A 373 -14.21 -57.84 12.20
N VAL A 374 -14.86 -57.03 13.08
CA VAL A 374 -16.31 -56.84 13.44
C VAL A 374 -17.08 -58.00 14.16
N PRO A 375 -18.09 -57.71 15.04
CA PRO A 375 -19.39 -57.09 14.66
C PRO A 375 -20.02 -56.05 15.64
N ASN A 376 -21.04 -55.38 15.11
CA ASN A 376 -22.02 -54.45 15.72
C ASN A 376 -23.09 -55.19 16.57
N ALA A 377 -23.54 -54.60 17.68
CA ALA A 377 -24.84 -54.76 18.40
C ALA A 377 -24.67 -54.11 19.81
N GLU A 378 -25.61 -53.52 20.54
CA GLU A 378 -27.06 -53.29 20.44
C GLU A 378 -27.41 -52.20 21.49
N GLN A 379 -28.62 -51.65 21.39
CA GLN A 379 -29.23 -50.71 22.33
C GLN A 379 -29.49 -51.31 23.73
N SER A 380 -29.39 -50.50 24.78
CA SER A 380 -30.26 -50.63 25.96
C SER A 380 -30.50 -49.29 26.66
N ASN A 381 -31.79 -48.99 26.82
CA ASN A 381 -32.38 -47.99 27.72
C ASN A 381 -32.37 -48.51 29.16
N GLU A 382 -32.16 -47.64 30.15
CA GLU A 382 -32.88 -47.53 31.45
C GLU A 382 -32.25 -46.38 32.26
N LYS A 383 -32.93 -45.23 32.45
CA LYS A 383 -33.88 -44.88 33.52
C LYS A 383 -33.36 -45.03 34.97
N ASN A 384 -33.34 -43.86 35.64
CA ASN A 384 -33.79 -43.54 37.00
C ASN A 384 -32.79 -43.09 38.07
N SER A 385 -33.19 -41.95 38.69
CA SER A 385 -32.91 -41.41 40.04
C SER A 385 -31.47 -40.93 40.29
N THR A 386 -31.21 -39.69 40.69
CA THR A 386 -31.91 -38.85 41.70
C THR A 386 -31.60 -37.38 41.46
#